data_AF-A0A2P2JM08-F1
#
_entry.id   AF-A0A2P2JM08-F1
#
_cell.length_a   1.000
_cell.length_b   1.000
_cell.length_c   1.000
_cell.angle_alpha   90.00
_cell.angle_beta   90.00
_cell.angle_gamma   90.00
#
_symmetry.space_group_name_H-M   'P 1'
#
loop_
_entity.id
_entity.type
_entity.pdbx_description
1 polymer ?
#
loop_
_entity_poly.entity_id
_entity_poly.type
_entity_poly.pdbx_seq_one_letter_code
_entity_poly.pdbx_strand_id
1 'polypeptide(L)'
;MRESQAISCDQRAAVEVVKDRNGVDQIVLRNPRGASARVSLHGGQVLSWRTDQEEELLFTSNKAIFRPPHPVRGGIPICFPQFGNRGSLEQHGFARKKIWVIEDNPPPLRPRDSNGKAYVDLLLKPSEDDLRIWPHSFEFRLRVSLGADGNLTLLSRIRNINCKPFSFSIAYHTYFSISDISEVRVEGLETLDYLDNLRQRERFTEQGDALTFESEVDRVYLNSSDMVAICDHERKRTFHIRREGLPDVGKPSLLRREISS
;
A
#
# COMPACT_ATOMS: atom_id res chain seq x y z
N MET A 1 1.41 33.27 19.65
CA MET A 1 2.66 32.46 19.74
C MET A 1 2.50 31.16 20.57
N ARG A 2 1.32 30.82 21.12
CA ARG A 2 1.11 29.59 21.91
C ARG A 2 0.54 28.40 21.11
N GLU A 3 -0.04 28.62 19.93
CA GLU A 3 -0.66 27.55 19.11
C GLU A 3 0.37 26.69 18.36
N SER A 4 1.52 27.25 17.98
CA SER A 4 2.56 26.51 17.24
C SER A 4 3.32 25.48 18.09
N GLN A 5 3.41 25.69 19.41
CA GLN A 5 4.07 24.75 20.32
C GLN A 5 3.18 23.57 20.74
N ALA A 6 1.85 23.77 20.85
CA ALA A 6 0.92 22.69 21.22
C ALA A 6 0.77 21.63 20.11
N ILE A 7 0.66 22.07 18.85
CA ILE A 7 0.54 21.19 17.67
C ILE A 7 1.79 20.32 17.48
N SER A 8 2.97 20.85 17.82
CA SER A 8 4.25 20.12 17.74
C SER A 8 4.39 19.02 18.79
N CYS A 9 3.74 19.15 19.94
CA CYS A 9 3.81 18.17 21.03
C CYS A 9 2.85 16.99 20.76
N ASP A 10 1.68 17.27 20.19
CA ASP A 10 0.64 16.27 19.91
C ASP A 10 1.04 15.33 18.74
N GLN A 11 1.71 15.87 17.71
CA GLN A 11 2.25 15.03 16.62
C GLN A 11 3.37 14.08 17.07
N ARG A 12 4.17 14.46 18.07
CA ARG A 12 5.25 13.59 18.60
C ARG A 12 4.73 12.40 19.39
N ALA A 13 3.53 12.49 19.99
CA ALA A 13 2.88 11.35 20.63
C ALA A 13 2.16 10.45 19.60
N ALA A 14 1.74 11.02 18.48
CA ALA A 14 1.04 10.33 17.40
C ALA A 14 1.97 9.58 16.41
N VAL A 15 3.27 9.90 16.39
CA VAL A 15 4.25 9.30 15.48
C VAL A 15 5.49 8.87 16.27
N GLU A 16 5.74 7.57 16.29
CA GLU A 16 6.87 6.96 17.00
C GLU A 16 7.76 6.19 16.02
N VAL A 17 9.08 6.31 16.16
CA VAL A 17 10.04 5.49 15.39
C VAL A 17 10.55 4.36 16.29
N VAL A 18 10.35 3.13 15.86
CA VAL A 18 10.76 1.91 16.56
C VAL A 18 11.64 1.05 15.64
N LYS A 19 12.46 0.17 16.21
CA LYS A 19 13.20 -0.83 15.43
C LYS A 19 12.53 -2.17 15.50
N ASP A 20 12.51 -2.89 14.38
CA ASP A 20 12.10 -4.29 14.36
C ASP A 20 13.20 -5.22 14.89
N ARG A 21 12.89 -6.51 14.97
CA ARG A 21 13.83 -7.56 15.42
C ARG A 21 15.11 -7.67 14.56
N ASN A 22 15.12 -7.12 13.35
CA ASN A 22 16.26 -7.08 12.45
C ASN A 22 16.97 -5.72 12.47
N GLY A 23 16.54 -4.78 13.32
CA GLY A 23 17.11 -3.43 13.43
C GLY A 23 16.63 -2.44 12.38
N VAL A 24 15.66 -2.81 11.54
CA VAL A 24 15.06 -1.93 10.52
C VAL A 24 14.09 -0.96 11.21
N ASP A 25 14.23 0.32 10.91
CA ASP A 25 13.32 1.33 11.44
C ASP A 25 11.91 1.18 10.88
N GLN A 26 10.94 1.33 11.77
CA GLN A 26 9.52 1.33 11.50
C GLN A 26 8.89 2.55 12.18
N ILE A 27 7.87 3.11 11.54
CA ILE A 27 7.09 4.23 12.07
C ILE A 27 5.74 3.69 12.52
N VAL A 28 5.40 3.95 13.78
CA VAL A 28 4.07 3.70 14.33
C VAL A 28 3.31 5.02 14.31
N LEU A 29 2.22 5.04 13.54
CA LEU A 29 1.23 6.10 13.54
C LEU A 29 0.10 5.70 14.50
N ARG A 30 -0.34 6.64 15.35
CA ARG A 30 -1.48 6.47 16.25
C ARG A 30 -2.40 7.67 16.10
N ASN A 31 -3.70 7.42 16.03
CA ASN A 31 -4.68 8.50 16.08
C ASN A 31 -5.22 8.67 17.52
N PRO A 32 -5.87 9.80 17.83
CA PRO A 32 -6.39 10.06 19.18
C PRO A 32 -7.46 9.06 19.65
N ARG A 33 -8.08 8.29 18.74
CA ARG A 33 -9.09 7.29 19.05
C ARG A 33 -8.52 5.91 19.35
N GLY A 34 -7.21 5.69 19.17
CA GLY A 34 -6.54 4.42 19.44
C GLY A 34 -6.27 3.55 18.21
N ALA A 35 -6.75 3.94 17.03
CA ALA A 35 -6.35 3.26 15.79
C ALA A 35 -4.85 3.45 15.55
N SER A 36 -4.22 2.48 14.89
CA SER A 36 -2.78 2.54 14.62
C SER A 36 -2.39 1.97 13.26
N ALA A 37 -1.26 2.42 12.73
CA ALA A 37 -0.65 1.87 11.54
C ALA A 37 0.86 1.76 11.72
N ARG A 38 1.48 0.74 11.13
CA ARG A 38 2.94 0.53 11.18
C ARG A 38 3.53 0.53 9.79
N VAL A 39 4.52 1.38 9.56
CA VAL A 39 5.18 1.57 8.27
C VAL A 39 6.64 1.18 8.40
N SER A 40 7.13 0.23 7.62
CA SER A 40 8.53 -0.15 7.56
C SER A 40 9.30 0.75 6.59
N LEU A 41 10.47 1.25 7.00
CA LEU A 41 11.37 1.92 6.05
C LEU A 41 11.86 0.97 4.95
N HIS A 42 11.97 -0.32 5.26
CA HIS A 42 12.17 -1.32 4.21
C HIS A 42 10.90 -1.45 3.37
N GLY A 43 11.01 -1.05 2.10
CA GLY A 43 9.97 -1.03 1.09
C GLY A 43 9.01 0.17 1.17
N GLY A 44 9.17 1.07 2.15
CA GLY A 44 8.18 2.11 2.43
C GLY A 44 6.80 1.50 2.73
N GLN A 45 6.81 0.30 3.33
CA GLN A 45 5.68 -0.63 3.27
C GLN A 45 4.86 -0.55 4.55
N VAL A 46 3.55 -0.34 4.43
CA VAL A 46 2.64 -0.48 5.56
C VAL A 46 2.51 -1.96 5.90
N LEU A 47 2.83 -2.35 7.13
CA LEU A 47 2.83 -3.74 7.60
C LEU A 47 1.63 -4.09 8.48
N SER A 48 0.95 -3.09 9.02
CA SER A 48 -0.16 -3.26 9.95
C SER A 48 -1.02 -2.01 9.95
N TRP A 49 -2.32 -2.21 10.07
CA TRP A 49 -3.34 -1.17 10.22
C TRP A 49 -4.42 -1.74 11.12
N ARG A 50 -4.64 -1.10 12.26
CA ARG A 50 -5.55 -1.57 13.30
C ARG A 50 -6.61 -0.53 13.61
N THR A 51 -7.81 -1.01 13.90
CA THR A 51 -8.91 -0.20 14.41
C THR A 51 -8.62 0.30 15.83
N ASP A 52 -9.49 1.17 16.35
CA ASP A 52 -9.49 1.58 17.77
C ASP A 52 -9.81 0.43 18.73
N GLN A 53 -10.31 -0.70 18.23
CA GLN A 53 -10.54 -1.93 18.97
C GLN A 53 -9.43 -2.97 18.78
N GLU A 54 -8.25 -2.54 18.30
CA GLU A 54 -7.07 -3.37 18.03
C GLU A 54 -7.26 -4.46 16.95
N GLU A 55 -8.35 -4.43 16.19
CA GLU A 55 -8.60 -5.38 15.12
C GLU A 55 -7.64 -5.12 13.95
N GLU A 56 -6.89 -6.14 13.52
CA GLU A 56 -5.97 -6.04 12.39
C GLU A 56 -6.71 -6.12 11.05
N LEU A 57 -6.47 -5.12 10.22
CA LEU A 57 -7.10 -4.93 8.91
C LEU A 57 -6.22 -5.41 7.76
N LEU A 58 -4.91 -5.52 7.96
CA LEU A 58 -3.95 -6.01 6.97
C LEU A 58 -3.44 -7.41 7.30
N PHE A 59 -3.28 -8.24 6.29
CA PHE A 59 -2.63 -9.54 6.44
C PHE A 59 -1.12 -9.37 6.25
N THR A 60 -0.34 -9.83 7.23
CA THR A 60 1.11 -10.00 7.11
C THR A 60 1.47 -11.44 7.46
N SER A 61 2.22 -12.11 6.57
CA SER A 61 2.58 -13.52 6.76
C SER A 61 3.47 -13.70 7.99
N ASN A 62 3.19 -14.72 8.80
CA ASN A 62 4.03 -15.14 9.92
C ASN A 62 5.45 -15.60 9.47
N LYS A 63 5.56 -16.11 8.24
CA LYS A 63 6.82 -16.50 7.59
C LYS A 63 7.50 -15.34 6.85
N ALA A 64 6.98 -14.11 6.96
CA ALA A 64 7.55 -12.97 6.25
C ALA A 64 9.00 -12.68 6.70
N ILE A 65 9.86 -12.47 5.71
CA ILE A 65 11.26 -12.07 5.92
C ILE A 65 11.29 -10.54 5.95
N PHE A 66 11.52 -9.97 7.12
CA PHE A 66 11.62 -8.52 7.33
C PHE A 66 13.06 -8.03 7.16
N ARG A 67 13.74 -8.46 6.10
CA ARG A 67 15.14 -8.11 5.85
C ARG A 67 15.40 -7.85 4.37
N PRO A 68 16.04 -6.73 4.00
CA PRO A 68 16.53 -6.51 2.65
C PRO A 68 17.45 -7.66 2.19
N PRO A 69 17.48 -7.99 0.89
CA PRO A 69 16.73 -7.38 -0.20
C PRO A 69 15.37 -8.05 -0.48
N HIS A 70 14.88 -8.92 0.40
CA HIS A 70 13.68 -9.73 0.13
C HIS A 70 12.42 -8.93 0.46
N PRO A 71 11.47 -8.75 -0.47
CA PRO A 71 10.24 -8.01 -0.19
C PRO A 71 9.42 -8.71 0.90
N VAL A 72 8.76 -7.91 1.74
CA VAL A 72 7.96 -8.44 2.85
C VAL A 72 6.61 -8.95 2.32
N ARG A 73 6.25 -10.19 2.64
CA ARG A 73 4.98 -10.82 2.24
C ARG A 73 3.83 -10.35 3.15
N GLY A 74 3.02 -9.43 2.65
CA GLY A 74 1.83 -8.90 3.32
C GLY A 74 1.81 -7.38 3.43
N GLY A 75 0.84 -6.82 4.16
CA GLY A 75 0.69 -5.38 4.29
C GLY A 75 0.38 -4.71 2.95
N ILE A 76 1.09 -3.63 2.61
CA ILE A 76 0.92 -2.89 1.35
C ILE A 76 2.27 -2.71 0.64
N PRO A 77 2.81 -3.74 -0.04
CA PRO A 77 3.99 -3.59 -0.87
C PRO A 77 3.76 -2.63 -2.03
N ILE A 78 4.80 -1.87 -2.38
CA ILE A 78 4.78 -0.89 -3.47
C ILE A 78 5.48 -1.47 -4.68
N CYS A 79 4.74 -1.62 -5.78
CA CYS A 79 5.30 -1.99 -7.07
C CYS A 79 5.75 -0.72 -7.78
N PHE A 80 7.04 -0.57 -8.05
CA PHE A 80 7.59 0.53 -8.82
C PHE A 80 9.03 0.18 -9.27
N PRO A 81 9.43 0.55 -10.49
CA PRO A 81 8.69 1.29 -11.53
C PRO A 81 7.87 0.38 -12.47
N GLN A 82 7.67 -0.88 -12.09
CA GLN A 82 7.00 -1.89 -12.90
C GLN A 82 5.95 -2.64 -12.08
N PHE A 83 4.81 -2.95 -12.69
CA PHE A 83 3.85 -3.93 -12.17
C PHE A 83 4.00 -5.27 -12.88
N GLY A 84 4.05 -6.36 -12.10
CA GLY A 84 4.27 -7.71 -12.62
C GLY A 84 5.54 -7.81 -13.46
N ASN A 85 5.47 -8.57 -14.54
CA ASN A 85 6.56 -8.76 -15.52
C ASN A 85 6.33 -7.92 -16.79
N ARG A 86 5.73 -6.73 -16.68
CA ARG A 86 5.37 -5.89 -17.86
C ARG A 86 6.57 -5.20 -18.54
N GLY A 87 7.78 -5.31 -18.01
CA GLY A 87 8.99 -4.74 -18.59
C GLY A 87 10.22 -5.58 -18.25
N SER A 88 11.41 -4.99 -18.41
CA SER A 88 12.69 -5.70 -18.31
C SER A 88 13.19 -5.91 -16.87
N LEU A 89 12.54 -5.31 -15.89
CA LEU A 89 12.93 -5.44 -14.49
C LEU A 89 12.36 -6.72 -13.87
N GLU A 90 12.96 -7.12 -12.75
CA GLU A 90 12.36 -8.15 -11.89
C GLU A 90 10.90 -7.82 -11.55
N GLN A 91 10.13 -8.86 -11.26
CA GLN A 91 8.70 -8.75 -10.98
C GLN A 91 8.41 -7.68 -9.91
N HIS A 92 7.50 -6.76 -10.24
CA HIS A 92 7.08 -5.61 -9.43
C HIS A 92 8.16 -4.54 -9.17
N GLY A 93 9.28 -4.59 -9.89
CA GLY A 93 10.37 -3.65 -9.74
C GLY A 93 11.09 -3.77 -8.39
N PHE A 94 11.74 -2.68 -7.97
CA PHE A 94 12.70 -2.70 -6.87
C PHE A 94 12.29 -1.88 -5.65
N ALA A 95 11.29 -0.99 -5.73
CA ALA A 95 10.95 -0.08 -4.63
C ALA A 95 10.65 -0.78 -3.29
N ARG A 96 9.94 -1.92 -3.34
CA ARG A 96 9.63 -2.79 -2.19
C ARG A 96 10.83 -3.49 -1.54
N LYS A 97 12.00 -3.44 -2.16
CA LYS A 97 13.25 -4.10 -1.69
C LYS A 97 14.26 -3.11 -1.10
N LYS A 98 13.96 -1.81 -1.16
CA LYS A 98 14.89 -0.73 -0.80
C LYS A 98 14.55 -0.16 0.57
N ILE A 99 15.54 0.46 1.21
CA ILE A 99 15.31 1.28 2.40
C ILE A 99 14.92 2.70 1.94
N TRP A 100 13.77 3.14 2.41
CA TRP A 100 13.28 4.51 2.22
C TRP A 100 13.76 5.36 3.38
N VAL A 101 13.84 6.68 3.17
CA VAL A 101 14.23 7.63 4.22
C VAL A 101 13.02 8.46 4.64
N ILE A 102 12.95 8.84 5.92
CA ILE A 102 11.96 9.81 6.40
C ILE A 102 12.32 11.19 5.84
N GLU A 103 11.37 11.90 5.25
CA GLU A 103 11.54 13.28 4.76
C GLU A 103 11.00 14.26 5.81
N ASP A 104 11.89 14.85 6.62
CA ASP A 104 11.50 15.76 7.72
C ASP A 104 10.87 17.07 7.25
N ASN A 105 11.24 17.53 6.05
CA ASN A 105 10.77 18.77 5.43
C ASN A 105 10.13 18.50 4.06
N PRO A 106 8.99 17.78 4.03
CA PRO A 106 8.32 17.44 2.78
C PRO A 106 7.71 18.70 2.15
N PRO A 107 7.65 18.80 0.81
CA PRO A 107 6.86 19.83 0.14
C PRO A 107 5.41 19.81 0.65
N PRO A 108 4.72 20.96 0.74
CA PRO A 108 3.34 20.99 1.22
C PRO A 108 2.43 20.16 0.30
N LEU A 109 1.72 19.19 0.88
CA LEU A 109 0.86 18.23 0.18
C LEU A 109 -0.64 18.48 0.50
N ARG A 110 -1.14 19.69 0.25
CA ARG A 110 -2.49 20.22 0.64
C ARG A 110 -2.53 20.88 2.03
N PRO A 111 -3.54 21.73 2.34
CA PRO A 111 -3.64 22.38 3.65
C PRO A 111 -3.63 21.35 4.77
N ARG A 112 -2.91 21.69 5.84
CA ARG A 112 -2.69 20.83 7.01
C ARG A 112 -4.01 20.66 7.76
N ASP A 113 -4.82 19.67 7.38
CA ASP A 113 -5.91 19.15 8.21
C ASP A 113 -5.27 18.47 9.43
N SER A 114 -4.95 19.31 10.41
CA SER A 114 -4.17 18.96 11.61
C SER A 114 -5.04 18.38 12.71
N ASN A 115 -6.34 18.19 12.46
CA ASN A 115 -7.25 17.68 13.47
C ASN A 115 -7.16 16.15 13.56
N GLY A 116 -6.21 15.65 14.34
CA GLY A 116 -6.09 14.23 14.72
C GLY A 116 -5.51 13.29 13.66
N LYS A 117 -4.88 13.83 12.60
CA LYS A 117 -4.25 13.05 11.53
C LYS A 117 -2.75 12.84 11.81
N ALA A 118 -2.36 11.60 12.08
CA ALA A 118 -0.97 11.19 12.16
C ALA A 118 -0.44 10.87 10.75
N TYR A 119 0.78 11.29 10.41
CA TYR A 119 1.36 10.97 9.10
C TYR A 119 2.88 10.89 9.14
N VAL A 120 3.44 10.19 8.15
CA VAL A 120 4.87 10.16 7.85
C VAL A 120 5.07 10.36 6.35
N ASP A 121 6.10 11.13 5.99
CA ASP A 121 6.56 11.31 4.62
C ASP A 121 7.85 10.52 4.41
N LEU A 122 7.86 9.69 3.38
CA LEU A 122 8.98 8.85 2.99
C LEU A 122 9.47 9.24 1.60
N LEU A 123 10.77 9.09 1.38
CA LEU A 123 11.43 9.40 0.11
C LEU A 123 12.29 8.22 -0.35
N LEU A 124 12.13 7.86 -1.62
CA LEU A 124 13.02 6.95 -2.34
C LEU A 124 13.68 7.69 -3.50
N LYS A 125 15.01 7.55 -3.57
CA LYS A 125 15.86 8.01 -4.67
C LYS A 125 16.60 6.81 -5.25
N PRO A 126 16.94 6.81 -6.55
CA PRO A 126 17.71 5.72 -7.13
C PRO A 126 19.12 5.69 -6.55
N SER A 127 19.61 4.47 -6.27
CA SER A 127 21.03 4.20 -6.03
C SER A 127 21.79 4.02 -7.35
N GLU A 128 23.12 3.97 -7.30
CA GLU A 128 23.95 3.67 -8.49
C GLU A 128 23.58 2.34 -9.13
N ASP A 129 23.28 1.31 -8.33
CA ASP A 129 22.83 0.01 -8.83
C ASP A 129 21.46 0.07 -9.50
N ASP A 130 20.55 0.93 -9.02
CA ASP A 130 19.25 1.12 -9.64
C ASP A 130 19.41 1.78 -11.02
N LEU A 131 20.30 2.76 -11.14
CA LEU A 131 20.59 3.43 -12.41
C LEU A 131 21.25 2.49 -13.43
N ARG A 132 21.91 1.41 -13.00
CA ARG A 132 22.45 0.39 -13.91
C ARG A 132 21.36 -0.45 -14.58
N ILE A 133 20.31 -0.79 -13.85
CA ILE A 133 19.20 -1.62 -14.38
C ILE A 133 18.05 -0.80 -14.94
N TRP A 134 17.88 0.44 -14.46
CA TRP A 134 16.84 1.37 -14.89
C TRP A 134 17.39 2.80 -14.87
N PRO A 135 17.96 3.29 -16.00
CA PRO A 135 18.78 4.50 -16.07
C PRO A 135 17.93 5.79 -16.07
N HIS A 136 17.11 5.95 -15.03
CA HIS A 136 16.20 7.07 -14.87
C HIS A 136 16.33 7.66 -13.47
N SER A 137 16.62 8.96 -13.42
CA SER A 137 16.68 9.70 -12.15
C SER A 137 15.27 10.13 -11.73
N PHE A 138 14.87 9.78 -10.51
CA PHE A 138 13.54 10.08 -9.98
C PHE A 138 13.60 10.44 -8.49
N GLU A 139 12.53 11.06 -8.01
CA GLU A 139 12.21 11.10 -6.58
C GLU A 139 10.81 10.55 -6.40
N PHE A 140 10.68 9.48 -5.61
CA PHE A 140 9.39 8.93 -5.23
C PHE A 140 9.13 9.30 -3.77
N ARG A 141 8.18 10.22 -3.56
CA ARG A 141 7.64 10.56 -2.24
C ARG A 141 6.37 9.78 -1.96
N LEU A 142 6.27 9.26 -0.75
CA LEU A 142 5.10 8.57 -0.24
C LEU A 142 4.70 9.19 1.10
N ARG A 143 3.49 9.71 1.20
CA ARG A 143 2.87 10.05 2.47
C ARG A 143 1.95 8.92 2.91
N VAL A 144 2.20 8.38 4.09
CA VAL A 144 1.24 7.49 4.78
C VAL A 144 0.57 8.29 5.87
N SER A 145 -0.75 8.27 5.93
CA SER A 145 -1.52 8.99 6.94
C SER A 145 -2.61 8.13 7.54
N LEU A 146 -2.80 8.27 8.85
CA LEU A 146 -3.90 7.70 9.60
C LEU A 146 -4.81 8.83 10.09
N GLY A 147 -6.04 8.85 9.58
CA GLY A 147 -7.06 9.83 9.96
C GLY A 147 -7.61 9.59 11.36
N ALA A 148 -8.24 10.62 11.95
CA ALA A 148 -8.92 10.51 13.24
C ALA A 148 -10.10 9.52 13.20
N ASP A 149 -10.69 9.32 12.02
CA ASP A 149 -11.73 8.32 11.72
C ASP A 149 -11.18 6.89 11.57
N GLY A 150 -9.86 6.70 11.60
CA GLY A 150 -9.20 5.41 11.40
C GLY A 150 -8.87 5.09 9.94
N ASN A 151 -9.22 5.97 8.99
CA ASN A 151 -8.94 5.75 7.57
C ASN A 151 -7.43 5.86 7.27
N LEU A 152 -6.90 4.88 6.56
CA LEU A 152 -5.52 4.86 6.08
C LEU A 152 -5.44 5.45 4.66
N THR A 153 -4.60 6.47 4.46
CA THR A 153 -4.38 7.11 3.15
C THR A 153 -2.91 6.98 2.74
N LEU A 154 -2.66 6.54 1.51
CA LEU A 154 -1.34 6.50 0.89
C LEU A 154 -1.32 7.44 -0.32
N LEU A 155 -0.53 8.52 -0.24
CA LEU A 155 -0.38 9.50 -1.32
C LEU A 155 1.02 9.39 -1.92
N SER A 156 1.10 9.01 -3.19
CA SER A 156 2.36 8.90 -3.94
C SER A 156 2.57 10.12 -4.84
N ARG A 157 3.81 10.62 -4.89
CA ARG A 157 4.25 11.64 -5.84
C ARG A 157 5.61 11.27 -6.43
N ILE A 158 5.62 10.98 -7.73
CA ILE A 158 6.84 10.69 -8.47
C ILE A 158 7.26 11.94 -9.25
N ARG A 159 8.48 12.42 -9.01
CA ARG A 159 9.09 13.52 -9.75
C ARG A 159 10.16 12.96 -10.68
N ASN A 160 10.01 13.22 -11.98
CA ASN A 160 11.09 13.02 -12.94
C ASN A 160 12.15 14.11 -12.72
N ILE A 161 13.35 13.70 -12.31
CA ILE A 161 14.54 14.58 -12.19
C ILE A 161 15.61 14.22 -13.22
N ASN A 162 15.26 13.37 -14.19
CA ASN A 162 16.11 13.00 -15.29
C ASN A 162 16.11 14.09 -16.37
N CYS A 163 17.07 14.03 -17.29
CA CYS A 163 17.14 14.93 -18.44
C CYS A 163 16.12 14.60 -19.55
N LYS A 164 15.46 13.43 -19.46
CA LYS A 164 14.48 12.95 -20.44
C LYS A 164 13.22 12.41 -19.74
N PRO A 165 12.04 12.47 -20.40
CA PRO A 165 10.86 11.72 -19.96
C PRO A 165 11.14 10.22 -19.85
N PHE A 166 10.47 9.56 -18.91
CA PHE A 166 10.46 8.11 -18.78
C PHE A 166 9.06 7.61 -18.43
N SER A 167 8.77 6.37 -18.81
CA SER A 167 7.52 5.69 -18.47
C SER A 167 7.73 4.80 -17.25
N PHE A 168 6.69 4.70 -16.41
CA PHE A 168 6.69 3.82 -15.25
C PHE A 168 5.25 3.35 -14.97
N SER A 169 5.15 2.35 -14.11
CA SER A 169 3.89 1.93 -13.49
C SER A 169 4.06 1.87 -11.98
N ILE A 170 2.96 2.09 -11.28
CA ILE A 170 2.88 1.99 -9.82
C ILE A 170 1.67 1.13 -9.45
N ALA A 171 1.81 0.31 -8.42
CA ALA A 171 0.68 -0.37 -7.80
C ALA A 171 0.90 -0.53 -6.29
N TYR A 172 -0.19 -0.42 -5.52
CA TYR A 172 -0.23 -0.80 -4.12
C TYR A 172 -0.80 -2.22 -4.01
N HIS A 173 0.03 -3.17 -3.60
CA HIS A 173 -0.30 -4.59 -3.61
C HIS A 173 -0.94 -5.02 -2.27
N THR A 174 -2.03 -4.38 -1.89
CA THR A 174 -2.62 -4.51 -0.55
C THR A 174 -3.09 -5.93 -0.22
N TYR A 175 -2.68 -6.41 0.96
CA TYR A 175 -3.12 -7.65 1.56
C TYR A 175 -4.10 -7.35 2.70
N PHE A 176 -5.39 -7.57 2.47
CA PHE A 176 -6.40 -7.41 3.53
C PHE A 176 -6.45 -8.64 4.41
N SER A 177 -6.51 -8.44 5.73
CA SER A 177 -6.88 -9.52 6.64
C SER A 177 -8.37 -9.74 6.45
N ILE A 178 -8.77 -10.96 6.11
CA ILE A 178 -10.17 -11.38 6.02
C ILE A 178 -10.46 -12.53 6.99
N SER A 179 -11.74 -12.87 7.14
CA SER A 179 -12.23 -14.04 7.86
C SER A 179 -11.94 -15.35 7.10
N ASP A 180 -12.83 -15.71 6.18
CA ASP A 180 -12.75 -16.80 5.23
C ASP A 180 -12.91 -16.28 3.81
N ILE A 181 -12.10 -16.79 2.87
CA ILE A 181 -12.11 -16.36 1.47
C ILE A 181 -13.41 -16.75 0.76
N SER A 182 -14.08 -17.82 1.21
CA SER A 182 -15.39 -18.22 0.68
C SER A 182 -16.52 -17.26 1.07
N GLU A 183 -16.35 -16.51 2.18
CA GLU A 183 -17.33 -15.55 2.71
C GLU A 183 -17.01 -14.10 2.29
N VAL A 184 -16.08 -13.93 1.35
CA VAL A 184 -15.67 -12.62 0.85
C VAL A 184 -16.15 -12.39 -0.57
N ARG A 185 -16.67 -11.19 -0.80
CA ARG A 185 -17.09 -10.70 -2.12
C ARG A 185 -16.41 -9.38 -2.43
N VAL A 186 -16.05 -9.16 -3.69
CA VAL A 186 -15.52 -7.87 -4.16
C VAL A 186 -16.51 -7.24 -5.14
N GLU A 187 -16.97 -6.04 -4.81
CA GLU A 187 -17.95 -5.27 -5.55
C GLU A 187 -17.31 -4.01 -6.18
N GLY A 188 -17.94 -3.48 -7.22
CA GLY A 188 -17.45 -2.36 -8.03
C GLY A 188 -16.57 -2.78 -9.22
N LEU A 189 -16.59 -4.08 -9.55
CA LEU A 189 -15.83 -4.68 -10.67
C LEU A 189 -16.74 -5.29 -11.74
N GLU A 190 -18.05 -5.18 -11.57
CA GLU A 190 -19.05 -5.77 -12.44
C GLU A 190 -18.95 -5.16 -13.85
N THR A 191 -19.19 -5.97 -14.88
CA THR A 191 -19.16 -5.54 -16.30
C THR A 191 -17.83 -5.03 -16.83
N LEU A 192 -16.78 -5.02 -15.99
CA LEU A 192 -15.45 -4.57 -16.40
C LEU A 192 -14.69 -5.65 -17.15
N ASP A 193 -13.89 -5.20 -18.11
CA ASP A 193 -12.91 -6.06 -18.75
C ASP A 193 -11.71 -6.30 -17.84
N TYR A 194 -11.24 -7.53 -17.79
CA TYR A 194 -10.04 -7.93 -17.08
C TYR A 194 -9.10 -8.78 -17.94
N LEU A 195 -7.81 -8.74 -17.59
CA LEU A 195 -6.80 -9.65 -18.10
C LEU A 195 -6.53 -10.74 -17.07
N ASP A 196 -6.66 -12.00 -17.46
CA ASP A 196 -6.41 -13.14 -16.56
C ASP A 196 -4.95 -13.61 -16.69
N ASN A 197 -4.14 -13.36 -15.66
CA ASN A 197 -2.72 -13.75 -15.65
C ASN A 197 -2.52 -15.27 -15.63
N LEU A 198 -3.49 -16.05 -15.14
CA LEU A 198 -3.45 -17.52 -15.18
C LEU A 198 -3.73 -18.07 -16.57
N ARG A 199 -4.37 -17.28 -17.43
CA ARG A 199 -4.66 -17.59 -18.84
C ARG A 199 -3.86 -16.71 -19.80
N GLN A 200 -2.57 -16.51 -19.51
CA GLN A 200 -1.64 -15.76 -20.37
C GLN A 200 -2.09 -14.32 -20.70
N ARG A 201 -2.86 -13.68 -19.81
CA ARG A 201 -3.46 -12.34 -19.98
C ARG A 201 -4.50 -12.28 -21.08
N GLU A 202 -5.21 -13.37 -21.33
CA GLU A 202 -6.43 -13.35 -22.13
C GLU A 202 -7.45 -12.38 -21.51
N ARG A 203 -8.18 -11.67 -22.38
CA ARG A 203 -9.15 -10.65 -21.99
C ARG A 203 -10.53 -11.27 -21.87
N PHE A 204 -11.18 -10.99 -20.75
CA PHE A 204 -12.56 -11.40 -20.45
C PHE A 204 -13.34 -10.20 -19.90
N THR A 205 -14.64 -10.37 -19.74
CA THR A 205 -15.53 -9.38 -19.11
C THR A 205 -16.19 -10.02 -17.89
N GLU A 206 -16.16 -9.33 -16.75
CA GLU A 206 -16.81 -9.80 -15.52
C GLU A 206 -18.33 -9.77 -15.67
N GLN A 207 -18.96 -10.92 -15.45
CA GLN A 207 -20.41 -11.09 -15.61
C GLN A 207 -21.14 -11.20 -14.27
N GLY A 208 -20.43 -11.49 -13.18
CA GLY A 208 -21.02 -11.59 -11.86
C GLY A 208 -21.35 -10.22 -11.26
N ASP A 209 -22.39 -10.17 -10.42
CA ASP A 209 -22.75 -9.00 -9.61
C ASP A 209 -21.69 -8.67 -8.53
N ALA A 210 -20.82 -9.63 -8.22
CA ALA A 210 -19.65 -9.46 -7.38
C ALA A 210 -18.63 -10.56 -7.72
N LEU A 211 -17.34 -10.27 -7.55
CA LEU A 211 -16.28 -11.26 -7.64
C LEU A 211 -16.25 -12.11 -6.36
N THR A 212 -16.32 -13.43 -6.54
CA THR A 212 -16.17 -14.46 -5.52
C THR A 212 -14.95 -15.34 -5.80
N PHE A 213 -14.53 -16.14 -4.83
CA PHE A 213 -13.28 -16.89 -4.89
C PHE A 213 -13.50 -18.38 -4.64
N GLU A 214 -13.70 -19.14 -5.72
CA GLU A 214 -13.79 -20.61 -5.67
C GLU A 214 -12.45 -21.31 -5.96
N SER A 215 -11.50 -20.56 -6.51
CA SER A 215 -10.16 -21.04 -6.88
C SER A 215 -9.17 -19.88 -6.91
N GLU A 216 -7.93 -20.15 -7.33
CA GLU A 216 -6.95 -19.10 -7.55
C GLU A 216 -7.44 -18.11 -8.61
N VAL A 217 -7.49 -16.83 -8.25
CA VAL A 217 -7.80 -15.73 -9.17
C VAL A 217 -6.56 -14.86 -9.30
N ASP A 218 -6.12 -14.53 -10.51
CA ASP A 218 -5.10 -13.50 -10.74
C ASP A 218 -5.51 -12.64 -11.94
N ARG A 219 -6.33 -11.63 -11.67
CA ARG A 219 -6.96 -10.77 -12.69
C ARG A 219 -6.50 -9.33 -12.55
N VAL A 220 -6.46 -8.62 -13.67
CA VAL A 220 -6.24 -7.18 -13.75
C VAL A 220 -7.42 -6.54 -14.46
N TYR A 221 -8.31 -5.93 -13.69
CA TYR A 221 -9.46 -5.16 -14.19
C TYR A 221 -8.98 -3.80 -14.70
N LEU A 222 -9.40 -3.45 -15.92
CA LEU A 222 -8.95 -2.27 -16.64
C LEU A 222 -9.96 -1.14 -16.48
N ASN A 223 -9.48 0.10 -16.29
CA ASN A 223 -10.32 1.31 -16.26
C ASN A 223 -11.53 1.23 -15.31
N SER A 224 -11.33 0.62 -14.15
CA SER A 224 -12.34 0.50 -13.10
C SER A 224 -12.76 1.84 -12.50
N SER A 225 -13.95 1.89 -11.91
CA SER A 225 -14.40 3.01 -11.08
C SER A 225 -13.43 3.27 -9.92
N ASP A 226 -13.32 4.51 -9.45
CA ASP A 226 -12.41 4.90 -8.37
C ASP A 226 -12.72 4.22 -7.02
N MET A 227 -13.84 3.51 -6.88
CA MET A 227 -14.26 2.84 -5.66
C MET A 227 -14.45 1.34 -5.88
N VAL A 228 -13.88 0.54 -4.98
CA VAL A 228 -14.07 -0.91 -4.87
C VAL A 228 -14.40 -1.24 -3.43
N ALA A 229 -15.33 -2.18 -3.21
CA ALA A 229 -15.69 -2.65 -1.88
C ALA A 229 -15.32 -4.13 -1.71
N ILE A 230 -14.76 -4.49 -0.55
CA ILE A 230 -14.51 -5.87 -0.17
C ILE A 230 -15.41 -6.18 1.03
N CYS A 231 -16.44 -6.97 0.80
CA CYS A 231 -17.43 -7.37 1.79
C CYS A 231 -16.98 -8.68 2.46
N ASP A 232 -16.73 -8.64 3.77
CA ASP A 232 -16.35 -9.78 4.61
C ASP A 232 -17.57 -10.12 5.49
N HIS A 233 -18.38 -11.08 5.04
CA HIS A 233 -19.69 -11.37 5.64
C HIS A 233 -19.57 -11.93 7.06
N GLU A 234 -18.61 -12.83 7.31
CA GLU A 234 -18.42 -13.47 8.61
C GLU A 234 -18.03 -12.44 9.69
N ARG A 235 -17.12 -11.49 9.37
CA ARG A 235 -16.77 -10.39 10.30
C ARG A 235 -17.71 -9.18 10.21
N LYS A 236 -18.74 -9.23 9.37
CA LYS A 236 -19.74 -8.16 9.19
C LYS A 236 -19.11 -6.79 8.94
N ARG A 237 -18.13 -6.73 8.04
CA ARG A 237 -17.41 -5.50 7.72
C ARG A 237 -17.14 -5.37 6.24
N THR A 238 -16.90 -4.14 5.81
CA THR A 238 -16.58 -3.82 4.41
C THR A 238 -15.36 -2.92 4.34
N PHE A 239 -14.39 -3.30 3.51
CA PHE A 239 -13.29 -2.40 3.15
C PHE A 239 -13.71 -1.56 1.95
N HIS A 240 -13.74 -0.24 2.10
CA HIS A 240 -13.88 0.67 0.98
C HIS A 240 -12.51 1.15 0.50
N ILE A 241 -12.20 0.87 -0.76
CA ILE A 241 -10.95 1.25 -1.39
C ILE A 241 -11.26 2.36 -2.38
N ARG A 242 -10.83 3.58 -2.05
CA ARG A 242 -10.90 4.72 -2.95
C ARG A 242 -9.53 4.97 -3.58
N ARG A 243 -9.52 5.15 -4.90
CA ARG A 243 -8.32 5.42 -5.70
C ARG A 243 -8.47 6.75 -6.43
N GLU A 244 -7.33 7.36 -6.75
CA GLU A 244 -7.23 8.55 -7.59
C GLU A 244 -5.92 8.42 -8.38
N GLY A 245 -5.97 8.62 -9.70
CA GLY A 245 -4.79 8.48 -10.57
C GLY A 245 -4.25 7.04 -10.72
N LEU A 246 -5.04 6.03 -10.33
CA LEU A 246 -4.74 4.60 -10.46
C LEU A 246 -5.90 3.89 -11.19
N PRO A 247 -5.91 3.86 -12.53
CA PRO A 247 -7.08 3.43 -13.32
C PRO A 247 -7.39 1.93 -13.23
N ASP A 248 -6.38 1.10 -12.95
CA ASP A 248 -6.50 -0.36 -12.96
C ASP A 248 -6.64 -0.95 -11.54
N VAL A 249 -7.34 -2.08 -11.42
CA VAL A 249 -7.40 -2.92 -10.20
C VAL A 249 -6.79 -4.28 -10.51
N GLY A 250 -5.62 -4.54 -9.95
CA GLY A 250 -5.09 -5.91 -9.86
C GLY A 250 -5.74 -6.69 -8.72
N LYS A 251 -5.57 -8.01 -8.71
CA LYS A 251 -5.98 -8.90 -7.61
C LYS A 251 -5.69 -8.27 -6.23
N PRO A 252 -6.72 -7.94 -5.43
CA PRO A 252 -6.53 -7.73 -4.00
C PRO A 252 -6.02 -9.05 -3.42
N SER A 253 -4.85 -9.03 -2.77
CA SER A 253 -4.31 -10.28 -2.23
C SER A 253 -4.99 -10.60 -0.90
N LEU A 254 -6.13 -11.27 -1.00
CA LEU A 254 -6.90 -11.73 0.14
C LEU A 254 -6.29 -13.02 0.69
N LEU A 255 -5.79 -12.99 1.92
CA LEU A 255 -5.17 -14.14 2.57
C LEU A 255 -5.77 -14.34 3.96
N ARG A 256 -6.22 -15.57 4.24
CA ARG A 256 -6.65 -16.02 5.57
C ARG A 256 -5.45 -16.08 6.52
N ARG A 257 -5.65 -15.77 7.80
CA ARG A 257 -4.60 -15.84 8.85
C ARG A 257 -3.92 -17.22 8.96
N GLU A 258 -4.55 -18.28 8.46
CA GLU A 258 -4.13 -19.68 8.69
C GLU A 258 -3.54 -20.39 7.45
N ILE A 259 -3.70 -19.85 6.23
CA ILE A 259 -3.17 -20.53 5.03
C ILE A 259 -1.71 -20.12 4.83
N SER A 260 -0.87 -20.75 5.65
CA SER A 260 0.58 -20.76 5.57
C SER A 260 1.02 -22.16 5.12
N SER A 261 0.84 -22.48 3.84
CA SER A 261 1.74 -23.43 3.17
C SER A 261 3.01 -22.69 2.76
#